data_AF-F9WMX1-F1
#
_entry.id   AF-F9WMX1-F1
#
_cell.length_a   1.000
_cell.length_b   1.000
_cell.length_c   1.000
_cell.angle_alpha   90.00
_cell.angle_beta   90.00
_cell.angle_gamma   90.00
#
_symmetry.space_group_name_H-M   'P 1'
#
loop_
_entity.id
_entity.type
_entity.pdbx_description
1 polymer ?
#
loop_
_entity_poly.entity_id
_entity_poly.type
_entity_poly.pdbx_seq_one_letter_code
_entity_poly.pdbx_strand_id
1 'polypeptide(L)'
;MAERNQLALTNEGADPGGPPLMRARVESVPGPQWTLSSDVLDVLLRGSPPPDNQKLSSFIAYLGILNVELAGDVQMSVFVNEPEFYIPDEHGRRRVLSLSECRTYALVYRAVPLLRGHRITSVRRWGGPDENTDAKRAVRDALADERLWNTVCGLLDDAYNVAKDADEKEKIERERERSIAKVIEVEGLYDSVVNATWAYVKSGDTDGPLGMKIYVRDESGNVIGPEMLWREEEVNFFNTPDSEVDEQCDREDGIEIFVLTSRMGWPYMVYRGAEQASTSPSKEFYRGVFVRREVVRVWYIVKNSLDVMHGEATDESTHRLTLIGSPGIGKSYSVGAFLLYMLLR
;
A
#
# COMPACT_ATOMS: atom_id res chain seq x y z
N MET A 1 -57.84 -27.77 22.26
CA MET A 1 -56.82 -27.74 23.33
C MET A 1 -55.75 -26.77 22.85
N ALA A 2 -55.92 -25.48 23.14
CA ALA A 2 -55.34 -24.78 24.29
C ALA A 2 -53.83 -24.55 24.06
N GLU A 3 -53.24 -23.35 24.10
CA GLU A 3 -53.70 -22.03 24.52
C GLU A 3 -52.76 -20.96 23.90
N ARG A 4 -53.31 -19.75 23.76
CA ARG A 4 -52.60 -18.51 23.42
C ARG A 4 -51.58 -18.15 24.50
N ASN A 5 -50.49 -17.48 24.11
CA ASN A 5 -50.03 -16.29 24.83
C ASN A 5 -49.20 -15.38 23.92
N GLN A 6 -49.82 -14.27 23.53
CA GLN A 6 -49.16 -13.03 23.15
C GLN A 6 -48.61 -12.37 24.41
N LEU A 7 -47.38 -11.89 24.37
CA LEU A 7 -46.93 -10.80 25.25
C LEU A 7 -46.23 -9.76 24.37
N ALA A 8 -46.91 -8.63 24.23
CA ALA A 8 -46.36 -7.36 23.76
C ALA A 8 -45.74 -6.60 24.96
N LEU A 9 -45.03 -5.50 24.61
CA LEU A 9 -44.40 -4.44 25.44
C LEU A 9 -42.89 -4.66 25.66
N THR A 10 -42.00 -3.70 25.45
CA THR A 10 -42.11 -2.22 25.37
C THR A 10 -40.95 -1.65 24.54
N ASN A 11 -41.25 -0.62 23.73
CA ASN A 11 -40.29 0.41 23.36
C ASN A 11 -39.96 1.24 24.60
N GLU A 12 -38.69 1.40 24.95
CA GLU A 12 -38.12 2.62 25.53
C GLU A 12 -36.59 2.46 25.73
N GLY A 13 -35.84 3.52 25.42
CA GLY A 13 -34.48 3.71 25.93
C GLY A 13 -33.37 3.68 24.87
N ALA A 14 -33.18 4.81 24.19
CA ALA A 14 -31.93 5.16 23.55
C ALA A 14 -30.82 5.28 24.62
N ASP A 15 -29.72 4.53 24.46
CA ASP A 15 -28.48 4.71 25.21
C ASP A 15 -27.33 5.00 24.22
N PRO A 16 -26.82 6.23 24.13
CA PRO A 16 -25.68 6.57 23.29
C PRO A 16 -24.39 6.35 24.08
N GLY A 17 -23.93 5.09 24.18
CA GLY A 17 -22.80 4.75 25.05
C GLY A 17 -21.93 3.58 24.63
N GLY A 18 -22.08 3.03 23.41
CA GLY A 18 -21.22 1.95 22.92
C GLY A 18 -19.80 2.44 22.60
N PRO A 19 -18.73 1.77 23.07
CA PRO A 19 -17.36 2.15 22.74
C PRO A 19 -17.14 2.02 21.23
N PRO A 20 -16.32 2.90 20.61
CA PRO A 20 -16.07 2.82 19.18
C PRO A 20 -15.54 1.44 18.83
N LEU A 21 -16.17 0.81 17.83
CA LEU A 21 -15.78 -0.45 17.22
C LEU A 21 -14.26 -0.48 17.07
N MET A 22 -13.61 -1.32 17.88
CA MET A 22 -12.18 -1.54 17.78
C MET A 22 -11.89 -1.98 16.34
N ARG A 23 -11.22 -1.10 15.58
CA ARG A 23 -10.68 -1.44 14.27
C ARG A 23 -9.93 -2.76 14.42
N ALA A 24 -10.32 -3.76 13.64
CA ALA A 24 -9.60 -5.01 13.52
C ALA A 24 -8.12 -4.65 13.34
N ARG A 25 -7.31 -5.06 14.33
CA ARG A 25 -5.87 -4.87 14.32
C ARG A 25 -5.38 -5.57 13.07
N VAL A 26 -5.06 -4.80 12.03
CA VAL A 26 -4.35 -5.28 10.85
C VAL A 26 -3.18 -6.07 11.40
N GLU A 27 -3.19 -7.39 11.14
CA GLU A 27 -2.06 -8.25 11.45
C GLU A 27 -0.83 -7.58 10.84
N SER A 28 0.10 -7.18 11.71
CA SER A 28 1.31 -6.50 11.28
C SER A 28 1.99 -7.39 10.26
N VAL A 29 2.07 -6.93 9.02
CA VAL A 29 2.92 -7.55 8.00
C VAL A 29 4.28 -7.79 8.66
N PRO A 30 4.86 -9.00 8.57
CA PRO A 30 6.16 -9.27 9.15
C PRO A 30 7.13 -8.17 8.72
N GLY A 31 7.76 -7.51 9.70
CA GLY A 31 8.73 -6.47 9.42
C GLY A 31 9.88 -6.99 8.56
N PRO A 32 10.66 -6.09 7.93
CA PRO A 32 11.84 -6.50 7.20
C PRO A 32 12.76 -7.31 8.12
N GLN A 33 13.39 -8.37 7.57
CA GLN A 33 14.27 -9.25 8.34
C GLN A 33 15.44 -8.47 8.97
N TRP A 34 15.87 -7.38 8.33
CA TRP A 34 16.96 -6.53 8.79
C TRP A 34 16.53 -5.06 8.82
N THR A 35 17.06 -4.34 9.79
CA THR A 35 16.88 -2.88 9.93
C THR A 35 18.24 -2.21 9.86
N LEU A 36 18.27 -0.89 9.66
CA LEU A 36 19.52 -0.13 9.67
C LEU A 36 20.27 -0.24 11.03
N SER A 37 19.56 -0.57 12.10
CA SER A 37 20.11 -0.82 13.44
C SER A 37 20.63 -2.24 13.67
N SER A 38 20.40 -3.19 12.76
CA SER A 38 20.82 -4.59 12.93
C SER A 38 22.35 -4.70 13.07
N ASP A 39 22.82 -5.55 14.00
CA ASP A 39 24.24 -5.80 14.24
C ASP A 39 24.85 -6.61 13.09
N VAL A 40 26.11 -6.32 12.75
CA VAL A 40 26.81 -7.03 11.68
C VAL A 40 26.99 -8.52 11.97
N LEU A 41 27.13 -8.92 13.24
CA LEU A 41 27.23 -10.33 13.64
C LEU A 41 25.94 -11.08 13.31
N ASP A 42 24.80 -10.51 13.67
CA ASP A 42 23.49 -11.11 13.44
C ASP A 42 23.25 -11.31 11.94
N VAL A 43 23.59 -10.31 11.12
CA VAL A 43 23.45 -10.39 9.66
C VAL A 43 24.36 -11.47 9.08
N LEU A 44 25.64 -11.50 9.48
CA LEU A 44 26.60 -12.48 8.96
C LEU A 44 26.23 -13.92 9.33
N LEU A 45 25.53 -14.12 10.45
CA LEU A 45 25.01 -15.42 10.88
C LEU A 45 23.56 -15.67 10.45
N ARG A 46 22.94 -14.74 9.70
CA ARG A 46 21.53 -14.78 9.30
C ARG A 46 20.57 -14.99 10.50
N GLY A 47 20.91 -14.43 11.66
CA GLY A 47 20.17 -14.56 12.91
C GLY A 47 20.42 -15.87 13.67
N SER A 48 21.32 -16.74 13.18
CA SER A 48 21.73 -17.93 13.92
C SER A 48 22.65 -17.54 15.09
N PRO A 49 22.60 -18.26 16.22
CA PRO A 49 23.55 -18.03 17.30
C PRO A 49 24.99 -18.34 16.87
N PRO A 50 26.00 -17.66 17.44
CA PRO A 50 27.40 -18.01 17.22
C PRO A 50 27.68 -19.48 17.60
N PRO A 51 28.54 -20.18 16.86
CA PRO A 51 28.85 -21.58 17.16
C PRO A 51 29.67 -21.69 18.45
N ASP A 52 29.41 -22.77 19.20
CA ASP A 52 30.19 -23.12 20.40
C ASP A 52 31.65 -23.32 20.04
N ASN A 53 32.54 -22.65 20.76
CA ASN A 53 33.97 -22.65 20.48
C ASN A 53 34.64 -23.97 20.91
N GLN A 54 34.54 -24.98 20.06
CA GLN A 54 35.12 -26.31 20.26
C GLN A 54 36.60 -26.39 19.82
N LYS A 55 37.27 -27.48 20.19
CA LYS A 55 38.63 -27.78 19.74
C LYS A 55 38.66 -28.20 18.27
N LEU A 56 39.77 -27.92 17.58
CA LEU A 56 40.00 -28.28 16.19
C LEU A 56 39.93 -29.80 15.99
N SER A 57 40.50 -30.58 16.90
CA SER A 57 40.42 -32.05 16.89
C SER A 57 38.97 -32.54 16.95
N SER A 58 38.16 -31.96 17.83
CA SER A 58 36.73 -32.28 17.99
C SER A 58 35.93 -31.87 16.75
N PHE A 59 36.21 -30.70 16.17
CA PHE A 59 35.56 -30.21 14.96
C PHE A 59 35.83 -31.14 13.76
N ILE A 60 37.08 -31.56 13.56
CA ILE A 60 37.48 -32.48 12.49
C ILE A 60 36.82 -33.84 12.67
N ALA A 61 36.80 -34.36 13.90
CA ALA A 61 36.14 -35.63 14.23
C ALA A 61 34.61 -35.55 14.00
N TYR A 62 33.98 -34.46 14.43
CA TYR A 62 32.55 -34.21 14.28
C TYR A 62 32.13 -34.21 12.80
N LEU A 63 32.93 -33.61 11.92
CA LEU A 63 32.67 -33.56 10.47
C LEU A 63 33.21 -34.78 9.70
N GLY A 64 33.80 -35.76 10.38
CA GLY A 64 34.32 -36.97 9.75
C GLY A 64 35.45 -36.72 8.74
N ILE A 65 36.25 -35.67 8.94
CA ILE A 65 37.33 -35.31 8.01
C ILE A 65 38.52 -36.23 8.27
N LEU A 66 38.77 -37.14 7.32
CA LEU A 66 39.90 -38.08 7.38
C LEU A 66 41.19 -37.46 6.81
N ASN A 67 42.33 -37.97 7.29
CA ASN A 67 43.68 -37.68 6.81
C ASN A 67 44.11 -36.22 6.98
N VAL A 68 43.81 -35.60 8.12
CA VAL A 68 44.31 -34.27 8.49
C VAL A 68 45.29 -34.43 9.65
N GLU A 69 46.57 -34.18 9.38
CA GLU A 69 47.60 -34.15 10.42
C GLU A 69 47.60 -32.78 11.10
N LEU A 70 47.49 -32.79 12.44
CA LEU A 70 47.46 -31.58 13.27
C LEU A 70 48.83 -31.36 13.91
N ALA A 71 49.37 -30.16 13.73
CA ALA A 71 50.57 -29.71 14.45
C ALA A 71 50.26 -29.26 15.90
N GLY A 72 49.00 -28.96 16.20
CA GLY A 72 48.53 -28.61 17.54
C GLY A 72 47.01 -28.56 17.63
N ASP A 73 46.47 -28.88 18.80
CA ASP A 73 45.02 -28.89 19.05
C ASP A 73 44.59 -27.62 19.80
N VAL A 74 44.07 -26.64 19.06
CA VAL A 74 43.60 -25.36 19.58
C VAL A 74 42.09 -25.22 19.40
N GLN A 75 41.49 -24.20 20.01
CA GLN A 75 40.10 -23.85 19.78
C GLN A 75 39.88 -23.35 18.35
N MET A 76 38.69 -23.56 17.79
CA MET A 76 38.34 -23.11 16.44
C MET A 76 38.50 -21.59 16.27
N SER A 77 38.19 -20.80 17.30
CA SER A 77 38.43 -19.35 17.30
C SER A 77 39.90 -18.95 17.10
N VAL A 78 40.84 -19.76 17.60
CA VAL A 78 42.28 -19.55 17.40
C VAL A 78 42.70 -20.06 16.03
N PHE A 79 42.26 -21.26 15.67
CA PHE A 79 42.59 -21.91 14.39
C PHE A 79 42.25 -21.03 13.17
N VAL A 80 41.06 -20.44 13.12
CA VAL A 80 40.61 -19.69 11.93
C VAL A 80 41.43 -18.42 11.64
N ASN A 81 42.18 -17.92 12.61
CA ASN A 81 43.03 -16.75 12.42
C ASN A 81 44.35 -17.09 11.71
N GLU A 82 44.94 -18.24 12.03
CA GLU A 82 46.28 -18.65 11.58
C GLU A 82 46.33 -20.17 11.26
N PRO A 83 45.50 -20.64 10.30
CA PRO A 83 45.28 -22.08 10.08
C PRO A 83 46.54 -22.83 9.62
N GLU A 84 47.49 -22.15 8.98
CA GLU A 84 48.77 -22.69 8.49
C GLU A 84 49.69 -23.20 9.60
N PHE A 85 49.57 -22.70 10.83
CA PHE A 85 50.37 -23.16 11.97
C PHE A 85 49.87 -24.47 12.57
N TYR A 86 48.58 -24.78 12.38
CA TYR A 86 47.93 -25.94 13.01
C TYR A 86 47.69 -27.08 12.04
N ILE A 87 47.51 -26.79 10.75
CA ILE A 87 47.41 -27.79 9.68
C ILE A 87 48.50 -27.47 8.64
N PRO A 88 49.69 -28.08 8.74
CA PRO A 88 50.78 -27.82 7.80
C PRO A 88 50.44 -28.20 6.36
N ASP A 89 49.74 -29.34 6.19
CA ASP A 89 49.28 -29.81 4.88
C ASP A 89 48.34 -28.81 4.21
N GLU A 90 48.77 -28.23 3.10
CA GLU A 90 48.01 -27.21 2.38
C GLU A 90 46.69 -27.77 1.83
N HIS A 91 46.68 -29.02 1.37
CA HIS A 91 45.49 -29.61 0.78
C HIS A 91 44.40 -29.85 1.83
N GLY A 92 44.77 -30.48 2.96
CA GLY A 92 43.91 -30.68 4.13
C GLY A 92 43.43 -29.35 4.70
N ARG A 93 44.33 -28.36 4.86
CA ARG A 93 43.96 -27.02 5.34
C ARG A 93 42.93 -26.36 4.45
N ARG A 94 43.14 -26.35 3.12
CA ARG A 94 42.19 -25.78 2.16
C ARG A 94 40.84 -26.51 2.20
N ARG A 95 40.85 -27.83 2.37
CA ARG A 95 39.64 -28.64 2.50
C ARG A 95 38.85 -28.23 3.75
N VAL A 96 39.49 -28.13 4.92
CA VAL A 96 38.84 -27.71 6.18
C VAL A 96 38.27 -26.28 6.06
N LEU A 97 39.07 -25.32 5.56
CA LEU A 97 38.66 -23.92 5.42
C LEU A 97 37.52 -23.71 4.41
N SER A 98 37.33 -24.65 3.47
CA SER A 98 36.26 -24.54 2.47
C SER A 98 34.87 -24.95 2.98
N LEU A 99 34.79 -25.56 4.16
CA LEU A 99 33.54 -26.01 4.78
C LEU A 99 32.69 -24.83 5.27
N SER A 100 31.37 -24.96 5.13
CA SER A 100 30.39 -23.98 5.63
C SER A 100 30.54 -23.71 7.11
N GLU A 101 30.74 -24.76 7.89
CA GLU A 101 30.87 -24.73 9.34
C GLU A 101 32.13 -23.98 9.75
N CYS A 102 33.25 -24.21 9.06
CA CYS A 102 34.50 -23.48 9.30
C CYS A 102 34.37 -22.00 8.90
N ARG A 103 33.65 -21.71 7.81
CA ARG A 103 33.35 -20.34 7.37
C ARG A 103 32.54 -19.58 8.41
N THR A 104 31.62 -20.22 9.12
CA THR A 104 30.90 -19.60 10.24
C THR A 104 31.86 -19.14 11.35
N TYR A 105 32.84 -19.96 11.74
CA TYR A 105 33.87 -19.53 12.70
C TYR A 105 34.71 -18.36 12.14
N ALA A 106 35.08 -18.40 10.86
CA ALA A 106 35.84 -17.31 10.26
C ALA A 106 35.05 -15.99 10.21
N LEU A 107 33.74 -16.04 9.96
CA LEU A 107 32.87 -14.86 10.06
C LEU A 107 32.87 -14.28 11.47
N VAL A 108 32.68 -15.13 12.49
CA VAL A 108 32.53 -14.70 13.90
C VAL A 108 33.84 -14.24 14.52
N TYR A 109 34.92 -14.97 14.32
CA TYR A 109 36.18 -14.77 15.05
C TYR A 109 37.26 -14.05 14.24
N ARG A 110 37.05 -13.84 12.95
CA ARG A 110 38.00 -13.14 12.07
C ARG A 110 37.37 -11.89 11.46
N ALA A 111 36.24 -12.02 10.75
CA ALA A 111 35.62 -10.88 10.07
C ALA A 111 34.95 -9.88 11.02
N VAL A 112 34.11 -10.34 11.97
CA VAL A 112 33.38 -9.47 12.90
C VAL A 112 34.31 -8.62 13.78
N PRO A 113 35.40 -9.15 14.38
CA PRO A 113 36.34 -8.34 15.15
C PRO A 113 36.98 -7.22 14.32
N LEU A 114 37.35 -7.49 13.07
CA LEU A 114 37.91 -6.49 12.16
C LEU A 114 36.86 -5.41 11.82
N LEU A 115 35.64 -5.81 11.46
CA LEU A 115 34.54 -4.88 11.20
C LEU A 115 34.30 -3.95 12.40
N ARG A 116 34.21 -4.51 13.61
CA ARG A 116 34.00 -3.75 14.84
C ARG A 116 35.21 -2.86 15.19
N GLY A 117 36.43 -3.36 14.99
CA GLY A 117 37.67 -2.59 15.14
C GLY A 117 37.71 -1.34 14.25
N HIS A 118 37.13 -1.44 13.05
CA HIS A 118 36.96 -0.33 12.12
C HIS A 118 35.61 0.42 12.26
N ARG A 119 34.92 0.27 13.41
CA ARG A 119 33.66 0.97 13.75
C ARG A 119 32.46 0.63 12.86
N ILE A 120 32.52 -0.48 12.13
CA ILE A 120 31.41 -1.02 11.35
C ILE A 120 30.65 -2.02 12.22
N THR A 121 29.78 -1.50 13.10
CA THR A 121 29.03 -2.32 14.07
C THR A 121 27.61 -2.66 13.64
N SER A 122 27.03 -1.90 12.71
CA SER A 122 25.65 -2.10 12.24
C SER A 122 25.52 -1.98 10.73
N VAL A 123 24.38 -2.44 10.20
CA VAL A 123 24.02 -2.32 8.77
C VAL A 123 24.07 -0.87 8.29
N ARG A 124 23.60 0.11 9.10
CA ARG A 124 23.73 1.54 8.79
C ARG A 124 25.17 1.98 8.60
N ARG A 125 26.08 1.51 9.47
CA ARG A 125 27.50 1.83 9.35
C ARG A 125 28.07 1.14 8.12
N TRP A 126 27.70 -0.11 7.83
CA TRP A 126 28.16 -0.78 6.62
C TRP A 126 27.82 -0.02 5.33
N GLY A 127 26.56 0.39 5.14
CA GLY A 127 26.14 1.13 3.95
C GLY A 127 26.13 2.65 4.11
N GLY A 128 26.87 3.19 5.08
CA GLY A 128 27.08 4.63 5.20
C GLY A 128 27.79 5.19 3.94
N PRO A 129 27.69 6.50 3.68
CA PRO A 129 28.41 7.16 2.58
C PRO A 129 29.92 6.96 2.68
N ASP A 130 30.66 7.44 1.68
CA ASP A 130 32.09 7.22 1.37
C ASP A 130 33.08 7.21 2.57
N GLU A 131 32.68 7.76 3.72
CA GLU A 131 33.37 7.68 5.02
C GLU A 131 33.79 6.25 5.43
N ASN A 132 33.06 5.21 5.00
CA ASN A 132 33.42 3.82 5.33
C ASN A 132 34.16 3.08 4.22
N THR A 133 34.47 3.73 3.09
CA THR A 133 35.26 3.11 2.02
C THR A 133 36.66 2.75 2.50
N ASP A 134 37.31 3.64 3.26
CA ASP A 134 38.64 3.39 3.83
C ASP A 134 38.60 2.34 4.93
N ALA A 135 37.55 2.34 5.75
CA ALA A 135 37.32 1.33 6.77
C ALA A 135 37.13 -0.07 6.15
N LYS A 136 36.31 -0.18 5.09
CA LYS A 136 36.11 -1.44 4.34
C LYS A 136 37.41 -1.91 3.68
N ARG A 137 38.20 -1.01 3.11
CA ARG A 137 39.50 -1.34 2.53
C ARG A 137 40.46 -1.88 3.60
N ALA A 138 40.54 -1.21 4.76
CA ALA A 138 41.37 -1.66 5.86
C ALA A 138 40.94 -3.03 6.41
N VAL A 139 39.62 -3.29 6.53
CA VAL A 139 39.10 -4.61 6.91
C VAL A 139 39.48 -5.66 5.87
N ARG A 140 39.33 -5.36 4.57
CA ARG A 140 39.70 -6.28 3.48
C ARG A 140 41.19 -6.62 3.52
N ASP A 141 42.04 -5.61 3.65
CA ASP A 141 43.50 -5.76 3.67
C ASP A 141 43.94 -6.57 4.90
N ALA A 142 43.34 -6.32 6.07
CA ALA A 142 43.62 -7.06 7.30
C ALA A 142 43.08 -8.50 7.27
N LEU A 143 41.94 -8.74 6.60
CA LEU A 143 41.35 -10.07 6.48
C LEU A 143 42.16 -10.98 5.55
N ALA A 144 42.75 -10.40 4.49
CA ALA A 144 43.59 -11.07 3.49
C ALA A 144 42.96 -12.38 2.94
N ASP A 145 41.63 -12.43 2.87
CA ASP A 145 40.85 -13.57 2.39
C ASP A 145 39.71 -13.05 1.50
N GLU A 146 39.95 -13.08 0.19
CA GLU A 146 39.03 -12.54 -0.81
C GLU A 146 37.68 -13.28 -0.82
N ARG A 147 37.67 -14.59 -0.55
CA ARG A 147 36.43 -15.39 -0.55
C ARG A 147 35.57 -15.05 0.66
N LEU A 148 36.20 -14.92 1.83
CA LEU A 148 35.52 -14.51 3.05
C LEU A 148 35.05 -13.06 2.96
N TRP A 149 35.88 -12.16 2.42
CA TRP A 149 35.50 -10.77 2.17
C TRP A 149 34.26 -10.66 1.28
N ASN A 150 34.24 -11.35 0.14
CA ASN A 150 33.07 -11.37 -0.76
C ASN A 150 31.80 -11.91 -0.08
N THR A 151 31.95 -12.81 0.88
CA THR A 151 30.84 -13.29 1.72
C THR A 151 30.27 -12.17 2.58
N VAL A 152 31.17 -11.46 3.28
CA VAL A 152 30.82 -10.38 4.19
C VAL A 152 30.11 -9.28 3.42
N CYS A 153 30.66 -8.88 2.27
CA CYS A 153 30.05 -7.88 1.38
C CYS A 153 28.66 -8.31 0.95
N GLY A 154 28.51 -9.50 0.36
CA GLY A 154 27.20 -9.95 -0.14
C GLY A 154 26.13 -9.97 0.95
N LEU A 155 26.43 -10.52 2.13
CA LEU A 155 25.45 -10.58 3.23
C LEU A 155 25.09 -9.20 3.78
N LEU A 156 26.07 -8.30 3.94
CA LEU A 156 25.83 -6.97 4.49
C LEU A 156 25.23 -6.00 3.47
N ASP A 157 25.56 -6.13 2.19
CA ASP A 157 24.97 -5.36 1.08
C ASP A 157 23.50 -5.76 0.90
N ASP A 158 23.18 -7.05 0.89
CA ASP A 158 21.80 -7.54 0.85
C ASP A 158 20.99 -7.01 2.04
N ALA A 159 21.51 -7.12 3.26
CA ALA A 159 20.84 -6.61 4.45
C ALA A 159 20.66 -5.09 4.43
N TYR A 160 21.64 -4.34 3.92
CA TYR A 160 21.56 -2.90 3.78
C TYR A 160 20.48 -2.47 2.77
N ASN A 161 20.43 -3.10 1.60
CA ASN A 161 19.44 -2.79 0.58
C ASN A 161 18.02 -3.05 1.10
N VAL A 162 17.79 -4.21 1.73
CA VAL A 162 16.50 -4.56 2.36
C VAL A 162 16.12 -3.54 3.45
N ALA A 163 17.06 -3.17 4.32
CA ALA A 163 16.80 -2.23 5.40
C ALA A 163 16.53 -0.81 4.88
N LYS A 164 17.22 -0.39 3.82
CA LYS A 164 17.06 0.93 3.21
C LYS A 164 15.72 1.07 2.49
N ASP A 165 15.33 0.06 1.72
CA ASP A 165 14.03 0.04 1.04
C ASP A 165 12.87 0.08 2.04
N ALA A 166 13.01 -0.63 3.17
CA ALA A 166 12.03 -0.58 4.24
C ALA A 166 11.95 0.79 4.92
N ASP A 167 13.09 1.43 5.22
CA ASP A 167 13.14 2.76 5.84
C ASP A 167 12.50 3.83 4.93
N GLU A 168 12.78 3.78 3.61
CA GLU A 168 12.18 4.69 2.62
C GLU A 168 10.68 4.45 2.49
N LYS A 169 10.23 3.19 2.45
CA LYS A 169 8.81 2.85 2.42
C LYS A 169 8.08 3.39 3.66
N GLU A 170 8.66 3.20 4.84
CA GLU A 170 8.08 3.70 6.09
C GLU A 170 8.07 5.23 6.11
N LYS A 171 9.07 5.90 5.54
CA LYS A 171 9.08 7.36 5.40
C LYS A 171 7.97 7.86 4.49
N ILE A 172 7.77 7.22 3.33
CA ILE A 172 6.66 7.54 2.41
C ILE A 172 5.31 7.33 3.10
N GLU A 173 5.16 6.24 3.86
CA GLU A 173 3.94 5.94 4.61
C GLU A 173 3.68 6.99 5.70
N ARG A 174 4.69 7.34 6.50
CA ARG A 174 4.59 8.42 7.50
C ARG A 174 4.28 9.78 6.86
N GLU A 175 4.78 10.06 5.66
CA GLU A 175 4.44 11.27 4.91
C GLU A 175 2.99 11.24 4.42
N ARG A 176 2.51 10.09 3.96
CA ARG A 176 1.11 9.86 3.59
C ARG A 176 0.17 9.99 4.79
N GLU A 177 0.53 9.43 5.94
CA GLU A 177 -0.24 9.57 7.17
C GLU A 177 -0.27 11.01 7.67
N ARG A 178 0.87 11.72 7.61
CA ARG A 178 0.92 13.15 7.92
C ARG A 178 0.10 13.98 6.96
N SER A 179 0.05 13.65 5.68
CA SER A 179 -0.78 14.37 4.71
C SER A 179 -2.27 14.10 4.93
N ILE A 180 -2.66 12.87 5.27
CA ILE A 180 -4.04 12.53 5.66
C ILE A 180 -4.43 13.24 6.96
N ALA A 181 -3.59 13.22 7.98
CA ALA A 181 -3.84 13.90 9.26
C ALA A 181 -3.92 15.43 9.12
N LYS A 182 -3.30 16.00 8.08
CA LYS A 182 -3.37 17.42 7.75
C LYS A 182 -4.60 17.80 6.91
N VAL A 183 -5.44 16.84 6.48
CA VAL A 183 -6.74 17.16 5.89
C VAL A 183 -7.59 17.79 6.98
N ILE A 184 -7.61 19.12 7.01
CA ILE A 184 -8.48 19.91 7.87
C ILE A 184 -9.90 19.63 7.38
N GLU A 185 -10.68 18.90 8.17
CA GLU A 185 -12.08 18.67 7.91
C GLU A 185 -12.78 20.03 7.77
N VAL A 186 -13.39 20.26 6.60
CA VAL A 186 -14.17 21.48 6.39
C VAL A 186 -15.57 21.20 6.94
N GLU A 187 -15.85 21.74 8.12
CA GLU A 187 -17.15 21.63 8.78
C GLU A 187 -18.29 22.04 7.83
N GLY A 188 -19.35 21.22 7.76
CA GLY A 188 -20.50 21.44 6.90
C GLY A 188 -20.32 21.06 5.41
N LEU A 189 -19.13 20.60 4.98
CA LEU A 189 -18.89 20.22 3.59
C LEU A 189 -19.75 19.02 3.15
N TYR A 190 -19.83 17.98 3.97
CA TYR A 190 -20.65 16.80 3.67
C TYR A 190 -22.15 17.12 3.77
N ASP A 191 -22.56 17.99 4.70
CA ASP A 191 -23.95 18.49 4.75
C ASP A 191 -24.32 19.23 3.45
N SER A 192 -23.39 20.01 2.88
CA SER A 192 -23.58 20.65 1.58
C SER A 192 -23.68 19.65 0.43
N VAL A 193 -23.04 18.49 0.52
CA VAL A 193 -23.17 17.41 -0.47
C VAL A 193 -24.56 16.76 -0.36
N VAL A 194 -24.99 16.36 0.83
CA VAL A 194 -26.31 15.73 1.06
C VAL A 194 -27.47 16.63 0.61
N ASN A 195 -27.30 17.95 0.81
CA ASN A 195 -28.27 18.97 0.42
C ASN A 195 -28.04 19.55 -0.98
N ALA A 196 -27.29 18.87 -1.86
CA ALA A 196 -27.09 19.32 -3.22
C ALA A 196 -28.40 19.39 -4.01
N THR A 197 -28.51 20.39 -4.88
CA THR A 197 -29.72 20.66 -5.67
C THR A 197 -29.59 20.15 -7.10
N TRP A 198 -30.66 19.60 -7.64
CA TRP A 198 -30.72 19.07 -9.00
C TRP A 198 -31.20 20.09 -10.02
N ALA A 199 -30.66 19.98 -11.23
CA ALA A 199 -31.15 20.58 -12.45
C ALA A 199 -30.95 19.59 -13.61
N TYR A 200 -31.59 19.80 -14.75
CA TYR A 200 -31.30 19.05 -15.98
C TYR A 200 -31.27 19.96 -17.20
N VAL A 201 -30.56 19.50 -18.23
CA VAL A 201 -30.47 20.13 -19.55
C VAL A 201 -31.34 19.35 -20.51
N LYS A 202 -32.24 20.05 -21.20
CA LYS A 202 -33.12 19.46 -22.22
C LYS A 202 -32.79 20.08 -23.59
N SER A 203 -32.70 19.24 -24.61
CA SER A 203 -32.58 19.64 -26.02
C SER A 203 -33.95 19.91 -26.63
N GLY A 204 -33.99 20.64 -27.76
CA GLY A 204 -35.23 20.98 -28.47
C GLY A 204 -35.83 22.33 -28.09
N ASP A 205 -35.12 23.17 -27.33
CA ASP A 205 -35.53 24.56 -27.07
C ASP A 205 -34.85 25.49 -28.08
N THR A 206 -35.60 25.92 -29.10
CA THR A 206 -35.11 26.77 -30.20
C THR A 206 -34.61 28.14 -29.76
N ASP A 207 -35.03 28.61 -28.58
CA ASP A 207 -34.66 29.91 -28.04
C ASP A 207 -33.42 29.84 -27.14
N GLY A 208 -32.98 28.63 -26.79
CA GLY A 208 -31.81 28.36 -25.98
C GLY A 208 -30.51 28.30 -26.77
N PRO A 209 -29.34 28.61 -26.15
CA PRO A 209 -28.06 28.40 -26.78
C PRO A 209 -27.88 26.93 -27.17
N LEU A 210 -27.46 26.69 -28.42
CA LEU A 210 -27.32 25.35 -29.01
C LEU A 210 -28.62 24.52 -29.03
N GLY A 211 -29.79 25.17 -28.93
CA GLY A 211 -31.06 24.46 -28.88
C GLY A 211 -31.37 23.83 -27.52
N MET A 212 -30.70 24.27 -26.45
CA MET A 212 -30.76 23.65 -25.12
C MET A 212 -31.16 24.63 -24.02
N LYS A 213 -31.85 24.11 -22.99
CA LYS A 213 -32.23 24.89 -21.80
C LYS A 213 -32.06 24.11 -20.51
N ILE A 214 -31.76 24.84 -19.43
CA ILE A 214 -31.59 24.31 -18.08
C ILE A 214 -32.90 24.47 -17.31
N TYR A 215 -33.32 23.39 -16.65
CA TYR A 215 -34.52 23.32 -15.82
C TYR A 215 -34.13 22.97 -14.38
N VAL A 216 -34.65 23.74 -13.42
CA VAL A 216 -34.40 23.56 -11.97
C VAL A 216 -35.62 22.97 -11.24
N ARG A 217 -36.74 22.84 -11.96
CA ARG A 217 -37.97 22.14 -11.56
C ARG A 217 -38.46 21.34 -12.74
N ASP A 218 -39.20 20.27 -12.47
CA ASP A 218 -39.87 19.51 -13.53
C ASP A 218 -41.00 20.35 -14.17
N GLU A 219 -41.59 19.83 -15.25
CA GLU A 219 -42.69 20.48 -15.98
C GLU A 219 -43.97 20.67 -15.12
N SER A 220 -44.06 19.96 -13.98
CA SER A 220 -45.15 20.04 -13.00
C SER A 220 -44.84 20.94 -11.80
N GLY A 221 -43.64 21.53 -11.74
CA GLY A 221 -43.18 22.41 -10.66
C GLY A 221 -42.59 21.70 -9.43
N ASN A 222 -42.42 20.37 -9.47
CA ASN A 222 -41.80 19.58 -8.41
C ASN A 222 -40.27 19.71 -8.41
N VAL A 223 -39.69 19.31 -7.27
CA VAL A 223 -38.24 19.24 -7.09
C VAL A 223 -37.70 18.07 -7.91
N ILE A 224 -36.68 18.32 -8.71
CA ILE A 224 -35.97 17.29 -9.47
C ILE A 224 -35.18 16.41 -8.49
N GLY A 225 -35.24 15.09 -8.67
CA GLY A 225 -34.50 14.15 -7.84
C GLY A 225 -34.01 12.91 -8.59
N PRO A 226 -33.37 11.98 -7.86
CA PRO A 226 -32.81 10.74 -8.42
C PRO A 226 -33.83 9.88 -9.19
N GLU A 227 -35.11 10.00 -8.88
CA GLU A 227 -36.21 9.32 -9.55
C GLU A 227 -36.38 9.67 -11.03
N MET A 228 -35.82 10.81 -11.47
CA MET A 228 -35.83 11.23 -12.88
C MET A 228 -34.64 10.70 -13.69
N LEU A 229 -33.65 10.08 -13.03
CA LEU A 229 -32.48 9.50 -13.69
C LEU A 229 -32.88 8.37 -14.64
N TRP A 230 -31.99 8.04 -15.57
CA TRP A 230 -32.15 6.87 -16.41
C TRP A 230 -32.32 5.60 -15.55
N ARG A 231 -33.23 4.73 -15.98
CA ARG A 231 -33.45 3.42 -15.37
C ARG A 231 -32.26 2.51 -15.65
N GLU A 232 -32.14 1.46 -14.85
CA GLU A 232 -31.03 0.52 -14.99
C GLU A 232 -31.01 -0.13 -16.39
N GLU A 233 -32.18 -0.49 -16.91
CA GLU A 233 -32.32 -1.11 -18.23
C GLU A 233 -31.96 -0.14 -19.36
N GLU A 234 -32.20 1.16 -19.15
CA GLU A 234 -31.89 2.21 -20.12
C GLU A 234 -30.38 2.48 -20.20
N VAL A 235 -29.63 2.24 -19.13
CA VAL A 235 -28.18 2.51 -19.12
C VAL A 235 -27.33 1.26 -19.30
N ASN A 236 -27.85 0.08 -18.98
CA ASN A 236 -27.17 -1.20 -19.17
C ASN A 236 -27.36 -1.75 -20.60
N PHE A 237 -27.00 -0.95 -21.61
CA PHE A 237 -26.95 -1.38 -23.00
C PHE A 237 -25.50 -1.64 -23.43
N PHE A 238 -25.26 -2.78 -24.07
CA PHE A 238 -23.98 -3.10 -24.69
C PHE A 238 -24.15 -2.93 -26.20
N ASN A 239 -23.38 -2.02 -26.82
CA ASN A 239 -23.34 -1.89 -28.26
C ASN A 239 -22.94 -3.25 -28.86
N THR A 240 -23.76 -3.79 -29.75
CA THR A 240 -23.34 -4.90 -30.61
C THR A 240 -22.27 -4.39 -31.57
N PRO A 241 -21.44 -5.28 -32.17
CA PRO A 241 -20.40 -4.86 -33.12
C PRO A 241 -20.91 -4.03 -34.31
N ASP A 242 -22.21 -4.10 -34.59
CA ASP A 242 -22.89 -3.41 -35.69
C ASP A 242 -23.53 -2.06 -35.26
N SER A 243 -23.52 -1.73 -33.97
CA SER A 243 -23.98 -0.43 -33.45
C SER A 243 -22.84 0.58 -33.46
N GLU A 244 -23.06 1.79 -33.96
CA GLU A 244 -22.05 2.84 -33.84
C GLU A 244 -21.70 3.04 -32.37
N VAL A 245 -20.40 3.12 -32.06
CA VAL A 245 -19.85 3.14 -30.69
C VAL A 245 -20.38 4.34 -29.86
N ASP A 246 -21.02 5.30 -30.52
CA ASP A 246 -21.56 6.54 -29.97
C ASP A 246 -23.07 6.77 -30.28
N GLU A 247 -23.82 5.75 -30.75
CA GLU A 247 -25.28 5.83 -30.91
C GLU A 247 -25.95 5.89 -29.52
N GLN A 248 -25.95 7.09 -28.93
CA GLN A 248 -26.76 7.40 -27.77
C GLN A 248 -28.23 7.35 -28.22
N CYS A 249 -29.00 6.37 -27.73
CA CYS A 249 -30.45 6.43 -27.91
C CYS A 249 -30.96 7.71 -27.25
N ASP A 250 -31.44 8.65 -28.07
CA ASP A 250 -32.08 9.86 -27.61
C ASP A 250 -33.25 9.50 -26.69
N ARG A 251 -33.27 10.11 -25.51
CA ARG A 251 -34.37 9.93 -24.56
C ARG A 251 -35.60 10.62 -25.14
N GLU A 252 -36.77 9.97 -25.12
CA GLU A 252 -38.00 10.55 -25.70
C GLU A 252 -38.38 11.91 -25.10
N ASP A 253 -37.94 12.19 -23.88
CA ASP A 253 -38.18 13.45 -23.17
C ASP A 253 -37.13 14.54 -23.41
N GLY A 254 -36.11 14.27 -24.25
CA GLY A 254 -35.08 15.21 -24.65
C GLY A 254 -34.07 15.58 -23.56
N ILE A 255 -34.01 14.83 -22.45
CA ILE A 255 -33.06 15.11 -21.36
C ILE A 255 -31.67 14.61 -21.71
N GLU A 256 -30.71 15.54 -21.80
CA GLU A 256 -29.33 15.27 -22.18
C GLU A 256 -28.44 14.98 -20.97
N ILE A 257 -28.51 15.84 -19.94
CA ILE A 257 -27.57 15.84 -18.82
C ILE A 257 -28.28 16.30 -17.55
N PHE A 258 -27.98 15.67 -16.41
CA PHE A 258 -28.35 16.21 -15.09
C PHE A 258 -27.18 16.97 -14.48
N VAL A 259 -27.49 17.98 -13.68
CA VAL A 259 -26.51 18.82 -12.97
C VAL A 259 -26.84 18.81 -11.48
N LEU A 260 -25.87 18.39 -10.68
CA LEU A 260 -25.98 18.36 -9.23
C LEU A 260 -25.10 19.45 -8.62
N THR A 261 -25.69 20.37 -7.87
CA THR A 261 -25.00 21.56 -7.38
C THR A 261 -24.89 21.57 -5.86
N SER A 262 -23.67 21.56 -5.34
CA SER A 262 -23.37 21.70 -3.90
C SER A 262 -22.95 23.14 -3.59
N ARG A 263 -23.52 23.75 -2.54
CA ARG A 263 -23.25 25.15 -2.15
C ARG A 263 -21.77 25.40 -1.82
N MET A 264 -21.13 24.46 -1.11
CA MET A 264 -19.72 24.52 -0.75
C MET A 264 -18.80 23.88 -1.80
N GLY A 265 -19.36 23.29 -2.85
CA GLY A 265 -18.64 22.48 -3.82
C GLY A 265 -18.47 21.03 -3.38
N TRP A 266 -17.68 20.29 -4.14
CA TRP A 266 -17.48 18.86 -3.93
C TRP A 266 -16.17 18.58 -3.20
N PRO A 267 -16.10 17.59 -2.29
CA PRO A 267 -14.91 17.34 -1.48
C PRO A 267 -13.61 17.22 -2.28
N TYR A 268 -13.67 16.53 -3.43
CA TYR A 268 -12.53 16.43 -4.33
C TYR A 268 -11.96 17.80 -4.74
N MET A 269 -12.80 18.81 -4.98
CA MET A 269 -12.34 20.15 -5.39
C MET A 269 -11.94 21.02 -4.21
N VAL A 270 -12.64 20.89 -3.08
CA VAL A 270 -12.33 21.64 -1.86
C VAL A 270 -10.96 21.22 -1.31
N TYR A 271 -10.69 19.92 -1.24
CA TYR A 271 -9.41 19.40 -0.74
C TYR A 271 -8.27 19.48 -1.77
N ARG A 272 -8.57 19.59 -3.06
CA ARG A 272 -7.58 19.86 -4.12
C ARG A 272 -7.18 21.35 -4.18
N GLY A 273 -8.01 22.24 -3.65
CA GLY A 273 -7.92 23.69 -3.81
C GLY A 273 -7.07 24.42 -2.77
N ALA A 274 -5.78 24.08 -2.67
CA ALA A 274 -4.75 24.94 -2.05
C ALA A 274 -3.51 25.17 -2.95
N GLU A 275 -3.25 24.32 -3.94
CA GLU A 275 -2.01 24.36 -4.73
C GLU A 275 -2.14 24.93 -6.16
N GLN A 276 -3.36 25.13 -6.69
CA GLN A 276 -3.55 25.52 -8.11
C GLN A 276 -4.51 26.70 -8.36
N ALA A 277 -4.81 27.49 -7.32
CA ALA A 277 -5.81 28.56 -7.38
C ALA A 277 -5.46 29.76 -8.28
N SER A 278 -4.29 29.79 -8.93
CA SER A 278 -3.88 30.93 -9.77
C SER A 278 -4.33 30.86 -11.24
N THR A 279 -4.87 29.72 -11.71
CA THR A 279 -5.17 29.53 -13.15
C THR A 279 -6.50 28.83 -13.43
N SER A 280 -7.35 28.63 -12.43
CA SER A 280 -8.62 27.88 -12.57
C SER A 280 -9.84 28.79 -12.85
N PRO A 281 -10.87 28.31 -13.59
CA PRO A 281 -12.16 28.98 -13.70
C PRO A 281 -12.79 29.26 -12.32
N SER A 282 -13.77 30.18 -12.28
CA SER A 282 -14.36 30.70 -11.04
C SER A 282 -14.81 29.58 -10.09
N LYS A 283 -14.73 29.83 -8.76
CA LYS A 283 -15.18 28.89 -7.71
C LYS A 283 -16.60 28.34 -7.94
N GLU A 284 -17.44 29.08 -8.66
CA GLU A 284 -18.81 28.70 -9.00
C GLU A 284 -18.89 27.53 -9.99
N PHE A 285 -17.92 27.40 -10.91
CA PHE A 285 -17.87 26.28 -11.86
C PHE A 285 -17.70 24.92 -11.15
N TYR A 286 -17.01 24.92 -10.00
CA TYR A 286 -16.70 23.70 -9.24
C TYR A 286 -17.77 23.31 -8.22
N ARG A 287 -18.92 23.98 -8.25
CA ARG A 287 -20.10 23.62 -7.45
C ARG A 287 -20.99 22.61 -8.13
N GLY A 288 -21.02 22.61 -9.46
CA GLY A 288 -21.84 21.72 -10.28
C GLY A 288 -21.11 20.46 -10.72
N VAL A 289 -21.78 19.31 -10.64
CA VAL A 289 -21.33 18.03 -11.20
C VAL A 289 -22.30 17.60 -12.29
N PHE A 290 -21.75 17.27 -13.46
CA PHE A 290 -22.51 16.78 -14.60
C PHE A 290 -22.70 15.27 -14.48
N VAL A 291 -23.95 14.85 -14.32
CA VAL A 291 -24.38 13.45 -14.25
C VAL A 291 -24.92 13.05 -15.62
N ARG A 292 -24.11 12.29 -16.34
CA ARG A 292 -24.43 11.72 -17.65
C ARG A 292 -24.91 10.29 -17.50
N ARG A 293 -25.49 9.74 -18.57
CA ARG A 293 -25.95 8.34 -18.66
C ARG A 293 -24.91 7.34 -18.12
N GLU A 294 -23.64 7.47 -18.52
CA GLU A 294 -22.55 6.60 -18.06
C GLU A 294 -22.28 6.70 -16.54
N VAL A 295 -22.44 7.89 -15.95
CA VAL A 295 -22.28 8.09 -14.50
C VAL A 295 -23.37 7.35 -13.74
N VAL A 296 -24.60 7.34 -14.28
CA VAL A 296 -25.74 6.61 -13.74
C VAL A 296 -25.55 5.09 -13.91
N ARG A 297 -25.00 4.64 -15.05
CA ARG A 297 -24.62 3.23 -15.26
C ARG A 297 -23.65 2.73 -14.20
N VAL A 298 -22.60 3.52 -13.93
CA VAL A 298 -21.62 3.18 -12.88
C VAL A 298 -22.29 3.07 -11.51
N TRP A 299 -23.25 3.94 -11.19
CA TRP A 299 -24.00 3.86 -9.95
C TRP A 299 -24.75 2.53 -9.81
N TYR A 300 -25.47 2.06 -10.84
CA TYR A 300 -26.16 0.76 -10.76
C TYR A 300 -25.20 -0.41 -10.59
N ILE A 301 -24.03 -0.40 -11.26
CA ILE A 301 -23.00 -1.44 -11.07
C ILE A 301 -22.51 -1.46 -9.62
N VAL A 302 -22.22 -0.29 -9.05
CA VAL A 302 -21.76 -0.15 -7.66
C VAL A 302 -22.87 -0.58 -6.69
N LYS A 303 -24.11 -0.14 -6.93
CA LYS A 303 -25.27 -0.49 -6.11
C LYS A 303 -25.51 -1.99 -6.08
N ASN A 304 -25.54 -2.66 -7.24
CA ASN A 304 -25.71 -4.12 -7.31
C ASN A 304 -24.58 -4.85 -6.56
N SER A 305 -23.34 -4.35 -6.66
CA SER A 305 -22.21 -4.90 -5.91
C SER A 305 -22.38 -4.73 -4.39
N LEU A 306 -22.89 -3.57 -3.95
CA LEU A 306 -23.18 -3.30 -2.53
C LEU A 306 -24.32 -4.16 -2.01
N ASP A 307 -25.39 -4.33 -2.79
CA ASP A 307 -26.56 -5.14 -2.41
C ASP A 307 -26.17 -6.62 -2.21
N VAL A 308 -25.31 -7.17 -3.08
CA VAL A 308 -24.75 -8.52 -2.91
C VAL A 308 -23.94 -8.63 -1.61
N MET A 309 -23.04 -7.67 -1.35
CA MET A 309 -22.20 -7.67 -0.13
C MET A 309 -23.00 -7.52 1.17
N HIS A 310 -24.17 -6.86 1.16
CA HIS A 310 -25.01 -6.70 2.36
C HIS A 310 -26.05 -7.82 2.54
N GLY A 311 -26.39 -8.54 1.46
CA GLY A 311 -27.43 -9.58 1.45
C GLY A 311 -26.95 -10.98 1.81
N GLU A 312 -25.69 -11.32 1.54
CA GLU A 312 -25.15 -12.66 1.79
C GLU A 312 -24.06 -12.66 2.87
N ALA A 313 -24.21 -13.57 3.84
CA ALA A 313 -23.17 -13.85 4.83
C ALA A 313 -22.08 -14.72 4.19
N THR A 314 -21.28 -14.17 3.27
CA THR A 314 -20.21 -14.95 2.63
C THR A 314 -18.98 -14.15 2.24
N ASP A 315 -17.88 -14.89 2.33
CA ASP A 315 -16.45 -14.68 2.06
C ASP A 315 -16.14 -14.22 0.61
N GLU A 316 -16.92 -13.27 0.05
CA GLU A 316 -16.73 -12.80 -1.32
C GLU A 316 -15.74 -11.64 -1.42
N SER A 317 -14.74 -11.84 -2.29
CA SER A 317 -13.69 -10.89 -2.59
C SER A 317 -14.25 -9.55 -3.08
N THR A 318 -13.75 -8.45 -2.53
CA THR A 318 -14.03 -7.09 -2.99
C THR A 318 -13.77 -6.98 -4.50
N HIS A 319 -14.82 -6.74 -5.29
CA HIS A 319 -14.71 -6.60 -6.74
C HIS A 319 -14.04 -5.26 -7.09
N ARG A 320 -12.85 -5.30 -7.71
CA ARG A 320 -12.14 -4.09 -8.15
C ARG A 320 -12.69 -3.62 -9.50
N LEU A 321 -13.39 -2.49 -9.52
CA LEU A 321 -13.86 -1.85 -10.74
C LEU A 321 -12.84 -0.81 -11.23
N THR A 322 -12.55 -0.81 -12.53
CA THR A 322 -11.65 0.18 -13.17
C THR A 322 -12.43 1.01 -14.17
N LEU A 323 -12.42 2.34 -13.98
CA LEU A 323 -13.06 3.29 -14.89
C LEU A 323 -12.10 3.77 -15.96
N ILE A 324 -12.37 3.45 -17.23
CA ILE A 324 -11.51 3.77 -18.39
C ILE A 324 -12.15 4.87 -19.23
N GLY A 325 -11.34 5.71 -19.88
CA GLY A 325 -11.80 6.63 -20.92
C GLY A 325 -10.83 7.78 -21.17
N SER A 326 -11.16 8.64 -22.14
CA SER A 326 -10.28 9.71 -22.62
C SER A 326 -9.90 10.75 -21.54
N PRO A 327 -8.64 11.23 -21.51
CA PRO A 327 -8.22 12.31 -20.61
C PRO A 327 -9.11 13.56 -20.73
N GLY A 328 -9.32 14.29 -19.63
CA GLY A 328 -10.07 15.55 -19.64
C GLY A 328 -11.60 15.45 -19.69
N ILE A 329 -12.18 14.29 -19.98
CA ILE A 329 -13.63 14.12 -20.15
C ILE A 329 -14.44 14.20 -18.82
N GLY A 330 -13.79 14.41 -17.68
CA GLY A 330 -14.46 14.62 -16.38
C GLY A 330 -14.85 13.36 -15.60
N LYS A 331 -14.33 12.17 -15.95
CA LYS A 331 -14.66 10.89 -15.29
C LYS A 331 -14.47 10.90 -13.78
N SER A 332 -13.28 11.25 -13.30
CA SER A 332 -12.94 11.25 -11.87
C SER A 332 -13.73 12.28 -11.07
N TYR A 333 -14.06 13.41 -11.70
CA TYR A 333 -14.82 14.49 -11.08
C TYR A 333 -16.29 14.11 -10.91
N SER A 334 -16.96 13.73 -12.00
CA SER A 334 -18.41 13.46 -11.97
C SER A 334 -18.75 12.17 -11.24
N VAL A 335 -18.04 11.07 -11.52
CA VAL A 335 -18.39 9.76 -10.95
C VAL A 335 -18.16 9.74 -9.45
N GLY A 336 -16.99 10.19 -8.97
CA GLY A 336 -16.68 10.19 -7.54
C GLY A 336 -17.65 11.05 -6.72
N ALA A 337 -17.96 12.25 -7.23
CA ALA A 337 -18.91 13.15 -6.59
C ALA A 337 -20.34 12.59 -6.58
N PHE A 338 -20.80 12.03 -7.70
CA PHE A 338 -22.14 11.47 -7.80
C PHE A 338 -22.31 10.22 -6.92
N LEU A 339 -21.34 9.30 -6.93
CA LEU A 339 -21.35 8.14 -6.05
C LEU A 339 -21.38 8.55 -4.58
N LEU A 340 -20.56 9.55 -4.19
CA LEU A 340 -20.58 10.06 -2.82
C LEU A 340 -21.96 10.60 -2.44
N TYR A 341 -22.59 11.39 -3.30
CA TYR A 341 -23.95 11.90 -3.06
C TYR A 341 -24.97 10.77 -2.89
N MET A 342 -24.94 9.77 -3.79
CA MET A 342 -25.89 8.66 -3.76
C MET A 342 -25.70 7.71 -2.59
N LEU A 343 -24.48 7.61 -2.04
CA LEU A 343 -24.17 6.77 -0.87
C LEU A 343 -24.48 7.45 0.48
N LEU A 344 -24.52 8.78 0.51
CA LEU A 344 -24.85 9.55 1.71
C LEU A 344 -26.37 9.74 1.89
N ARG A 345 -27.17 9.35 0.89
CA ARG A 345 -28.63 9.27 0.94
C ARG A 345 -29.06 7.82 1.04
#